data_AF-A0A5R9PEQ7-F1
#
_entry.id   AF-A0A5R9PEQ7-F1
#
_cell.length_a   1.000
_cell.length_b   1.000
_cell.length_c   1.000
_cell.angle_alpha   90.00
_cell.angle_beta   90.00
_cell.angle_gamma   90.00
#
_symmetry.space_group_name_H-M   'P 1'
#
loop_
_entity.id
_entity.type
_entity.pdbx_description
1 polymer ?
#
loop_
_entity_poly.entity_id
_entity_poly.type
_entity_poly.pdbx_seq_one_letter_code
_entity_poly.pdbx_strand_id
1 'polypeptide(L)'
;MNKNLDEALEDSFPASDPPAFTSSVAATAATDVLPASTDDAARDGRVHVYRIVEDRKSAQAFSGAESAAEGRWTSRENPAIYASLSPAGAMLEFMAHLEGRTPQSLVLAVASLPVQDILVQGELLADWDQRPYREHVQAIGDTWHKSGKSLALRVPSALCPDECNVLINPDHPHFAQMVVIRLLPVTVDERIRI
;
A
#
# COMPACT_ATOMS: atom_id res chain seq x y z
N MET A 1 -66.42 -36.94 18.37
CA MET A 1 -66.59 -35.61 17.77
C MET A 1 -65.24 -35.21 17.20
N ASN A 2 -65.09 -35.34 15.87
CA ASN A 2 -63.93 -34.93 15.04
C ASN A 2 -63.59 -33.46 15.31
N LYS A 3 -62.35 -32.95 15.26
CA LYS A 3 -61.31 -32.82 14.20
C LYS A 3 -60.15 -32.07 14.91
N ASN A 4 -58.87 -32.05 14.56
CA ASN A 4 -58.04 -32.57 13.49
C ASN A 4 -56.59 -32.41 14.00
N LEU A 5 -55.79 -33.48 13.95
CA LEU A 5 -54.36 -33.37 13.70
C LEU A 5 -54.17 -32.88 12.24
N ASP A 6 -52.96 -32.44 11.92
CA ASP A 6 -52.46 -32.06 10.59
C ASP A 6 -52.51 -30.57 10.28
N GLU A 7 -51.46 -29.86 10.70
CA GLU A 7 -50.96 -28.66 10.01
C GLU A 7 -49.47 -28.48 10.34
N ALA A 8 -48.66 -29.40 9.83
CA ALA A 8 -47.22 -29.27 9.76
C ALA A 8 -46.76 -29.98 8.49
N LEU A 9 -46.86 -29.30 7.35
CA LEU A 9 -46.20 -29.55 6.06
C LEU A 9 -47.00 -28.83 4.97
N GLU A 10 -46.64 -27.59 4.62
CA GLU A 10 -46.86 -27.00 3.30
C GLU A 10 -46.33 -25.56 3.28
N ASP A 11 -45.02 -25.41 3.05
CA ASP A 11 -44.43 -24.20 2.46
C ASP A 11 -43.41 -24.67 1.41
N SER A 12 -43.93 -25.39 0.40
CA SER A 12 -43.19 -25.66 -0.83
C SER A 12 -43.30 -24.42 -1.70
N PHE A 13 -42.19 -23.72 -1.88
CA PHE A 13 -41.99 -22.63 -2.83
C PHE A 13 -42.73 -22.89 -4.17
N PRO A 14 -43.55 -21.96 -4.68
CA PRO A 14 -44.09 -22.08 -6.03
C PRO A 14 -42.99 -21.73 -7.04
N ALA A 15 -42.36 -22.75 -7.61
CA ALA A 15 -41.56 -22.61 -8.83
C ALA A 15 -42.50 -22.50 -10.05
N SER A 16 -42.86 -21.27 -10.40
CA SER A 16 -43.45 -20.96 -11.71
C SER A 16 -42.36 -20.39 -12.61
N ASP A 17 -41.84 -21.19 -13.52
CA ASP A 17 -40.94 -20.74 -14.57
C ASP A 17 -41.67 -19.80 -15.55
N PRO A 18 -41.15 -18.58 -15.82
CA PRO A 18 -41.62 -17.78 -16.94
C PRO A 18 -41.06 -18.32 -18.27
N PRO A 19 -41.80 -18.23 -19.40
CA PRO A 19 -41.28 -18.65 -20.70
C PRO A 19 -40.12 -17.75 -21.16
N ALA A 20 -39.02 -18.38 -21.55
CA ALA A 20 -37.83 -17.71 -22.07
C ALA A 20 -38.07 -17.16 -23.49
N PHE A 21 -38.06 -15.83 -23.62
CA PHE A 21 -37.84 -15.17 -24.91
C PHE A 21 -36.33 -14.97 -25.11
N THR A 22 -35.73 -15.73 -26.02
CA THR A 22 -34.32 -15.56 -26.41
C THR A 22 -34.19 -14.37 -27.37
N SER A 23 -33.72 -13.23 -26.86
CA SER A 23 -33.05 -12.22 -27.68
C SER A 23 -31.56 -12.49 -27.65
N SER A 24 -30.92 -12.65 -28.81
CA SER A 24 -29.47 -12.82 -28.89
C SER A 24 -28.79 -11.48 -28.60
N VAL A 25 -28.48 -11.22 -27.35
CA VAL A 25 -27.47 -10.24 -26.99
C VAL A 25 -26.14 -10.97 -26.99
N ALA A 26 -25.23 -10.54 -27.88
CA ALA A 26 -23.88 -11.06 -27.94
C ALA A 26 -23.25 -10.95 -26.54
N ALA A 27 -22.94 -12.10 -25.95
CA ALA A 27 -22.19 -12.19 -24.73
C ALA A 27 -20.77 -11.65 -25.00
N THR A 28 -20.49 -10.45 -24.51
CA THR A 28 -19.10 -10.00 -24.36
C THR A 28 -18.44 -10.97 -23.38
N ALA A 29 -17.43 -11.69 -23.85
CA ALA A 29 -16.70 -12.67 -23.05
C ALA A 29 -16.24 -12.03 -21.73
N ALA A 30 -16.67 -12.63 -20.62
CA ALA A 30 -16.07 -12.39 -19.33
C ALA A 30 -14.57 -12.69 -19.46
N THR A 31 -13.75 -11.64 -19.36
CA THR A 31 -12.30 -11.82 -19.34
C THR A 31 -11.95 -12.34 -17.95
N ASP A 32 -11.66 -13.64 -17.87
CA ASP A 32 -11.03 -14.32 -16.72
C ASP A 32 -9.59 -13.82 -16.53
N VAL A 33 -9.44 -12.54 -16.19
CA VAL A 33 -8.16 -12.02 -15.71
C VAL A 33 -8.44 -11.17 -14.48
N LEU A 34 -8.25 -11.77 -13.31
CA LEU A 34 -7.81 -11.04 -12.12
C LEU A 34 -6.49 -10.35 -12.46
N PRO A 35 -6.36 -9.01 -12.48
CA PRO A 35 -5.05 -8.39 -12.37
C PRO A 35 -4.86 -8.08 -10.89
N ALA A 36 -4.56 -9.11 -10.11
CA ALA A 36 -4.14 -8.94 -8.73
C ALA A 36 -3.02 -9.92 -8.41
N SER A 37 -1.84 -9.65 -8.97
CA SER A 37 -0.56 -10.03 -8.37
C SER A 37 0.56 -9.37 -9.17
N THR A 38 1.31 -8.49 -8.50
CA THR A 38 2.78 -8.37 -8.59
C THR A 38 3.40 -8.83 -9.92
N ASP A 39 3.64 -7.90 -10.87
CA ASP A 39 4.72 -8.04 -11.89
C ASP A 39 4.87 -6.82 -12.84
N ASP A 40 4.63 -5.58 -12.38
CA ASP A 40 5.23 -4.42 -13.05
C ASP A 40 6.73 -4.28 -12.72
N ALA A 41 7.18 -4.98 -11.68
CA ALA A 41 8.59 -5.09 -11.32
C ALA A 41 9.22 -6.27 -12.07
N ALA A 42 9.64 -6.07 -13.34
CA ALA A 42 10.80 -6.73 -13.96
C ALA A 42 10.84 -6.71 -15.51
N ARG A 43 10.15 -5.80 -16.21
CA ARG A 43 10.45 -5.64 -17.66
C ARG A 43 11.70 -4.81 -17.96
N ASP A 44 12.19 -4.02 -16.99
CA ASP A 44 13.34 -3.10 -17.16
C ASP A 44 14.25 -2.99 -15.92
N GLY A 45 14.20 -3.96 -15.00
CA GLY A 45 15.04 -3.93 -13.78
C GLY A 45 14.72 -2.80 -12.79
N ARG A 46 13.51 -2.23 -12.86
CA ARG A 46 13.02 -1.18 -11.95
C ARG A 46 11.82 -1.66 -11.15
N VAL A 47 11.60 -1.04 -9.99
CA VAL A 47 10.42 -1.26 -9.15
C VAL A 47 9.69 0.05 -8.92
N HIS A 48 8.36 -0.02 -8.80
CA HIS A 48 7.54 1.12 -8.42
C HIS A 48 7.42 1.24 -6.91
N VAL A 49 7.41 2.49 -6.44
CA VAL A 49 7.19 2.86 -5.05
C VAL A 49 6.10 3.91 -4.96
N TYR A 50 5.35 3.86 -3.86
CA TYR A 50 4.08 4.57 -3.72
C TYR A 50 4.06 5.38 -2.43
N ARG A 51 3.57 6.63 -2.52
CA ARG A 51 3.29 7.49 -1.37
C ARG A 51 1.93 8.16 -1.54
N ILE A 52 1.15 8.24 -0.48
CA ILE A 52 0.00 9.15 -0.39
C ILE A 52 0.46 10.42 0.30
N VAL A 53 0.21 11.56 -0.34
CA VAL A 53 0.51 12.88 0.21
C VAL A 53 -0.65 13.84 -0.05
N GLU A 54 -0.71 14.93 0.70
CA GLU A 54 -1.58 16.05 0.34
C GLU A 54 -1.18 16.62 -1.02
N ASP A 55 -2.16 17.02 -1.83
CA ASP A 55 -1.94 17.54 -3.18
C ASP A 55 -0.94 18.72 -3.21
N ARG A 56 -1.04 19.64 -2.24
CA ARG A 56 -0.10 20.77 -2.09
C ARG A 56 1.36 20.35 -1.90
N LYS A 57 1.62 19.10 -1.52
CA LYS A 57 2.94 18.50 -1.29
C LYS A 57 3.37 17.54 -2.41
N SER A 58 2.52 17.29 -3.40
CA SER A 58 2.73 16.28 -4.44
C SER A 58 4.05 16.45 -5.22
N ALA A 59 4.42 17.69 -5.54
CA ALA A 59 5.69 18.02 -6.21
C ALA A 59 6.94 17.65 -5.38
N GLN A 60 6.80 17.52 -4.07
CA GLN A 60 7.87 17.21 -3.12
C GLN A 60 7.72 15.79 -2.53
N ALA A 61 6.81 14.98 -3.08
CA ALA A 61 6.53 13.64 -2.58
C ALA A 61 7.76 12.72 -2.53
N PHE A 62 8.82 13.01 -3.27
CA PHE A 62 10.07 12.25 -3.21
C PHE A 62 11.31 13.15 -3.13
N SER A 63 11.20 14.35 -2.57
CA SER A 63 12.34 15.29 -2.49
C SER A 63 13.18 15.15 -1.20
N GLY A 64 12.69 14.41 -0.20
CA GLY A 64 13.32 14.32 1.13
C GLY A 64 12.95 15.46 2.08
N ALA A 65 12.27 16.51 1.60
CA ALA A 65 11.91 17.69 2.40
C ALA A 65 10.98 17.41 3.59
N GLU A 66 10.19 16.33 3.52
CA GLU A 66 9.26 15.92 4.59
C GLU A 66 9.85 14.87 5.55
N SER A 67 11.06 14.38 5.30
CA SER A 67 11.68 13.29 6.09
C SER A 67 12.17 13.73 7.47
N ALA A 68 11.90 14.98 7.88
CA ALA A 68 12.27 15.54 9.18
C ALA A 68 11.46 14.95 10.36
N ALA A 69 10.40 14.17 10.10
CA ALA A 69 9.67 13.46 11.14
C ALA A 69 10.37 12.15 11.52
N GLU A 70 10.42 11.86 12.82
CA GLU A 70 10.98 10.61 13.34
C GLU A 70 10.18 9.41 12.84
N GLY A 71 10.87 8.45 12.22
CA GLY A 71 10.26 7.24 11.67
C GLY A 71 10.54 6.01 12.53
N ARG A 72 9.88 4.90 12.19
CA ARG A 72 10.13 3.60 12.84
C ARG A 72 11.57 3.12 12.67
N TRP A 73 12.12 3.33 11.47
CA TRP A 73 13.39 2.73 11.04
C TRP A 73 14.56 3.71 11.04
N THR A 74 14.32 5.02 11.17
CA THR A 74 15.36 6.05 11.08
C THR A 74 15.12 7.15 12.11
N SER A 75 16.19 7.64 12.72
CA SER A 75 16.15 8.80 13.61
C SER A 75 16.06 10.11 12.80
N ARG A 76 15.80 11.22 13.49
CA ARG A 76 15.74 12.56 12.88
C ARG A 76 17.07 13.00 12.26
N GLU A 77 18.18 12.44 12.74
CA GLU A 77 19.53 12.76 12.24
C GLU A 77 19.84 12.11 10.89
N ASN A 78 19.09 11.07 10.49
CA ASN A 78 19.30 10.33 9.24
C ASN A 78 17.96 10.16 8.49
N PRO A 79 17.37 11.27 8.02
CA PRO A 79 16.02 11.27 7.48
C PRO A 79 15.92 10.47 6.17
N ALA A 80 15.07 9.45 6.15
CA ALA A 80 14.74 8.69 4.95
C ALA A 80 13.34 9.00 4.41
N ILE A 81 13.13 8.84 3.11
CA ILE A 81 11.78 8.89 2.52
C ILE A 81 11.14 7.53 2.70
N TYR A 82 9.97 7.49 3.35
CA TYR A 82 9.18 6.28 3.52
C TYR A 82 8.17 6.15 2.38
N ALA A 83 8.19 5.01 1.70
CA ALA A 83 7.23 4.65 0.67
C ALA A 83 6.82 3.18 0.83
N SER A 84 5.73 2.79 0.19
CA SER A 84 5.27 1.40 0.13
C SER A 84 5.56 0.78 -1.23
N LEU A 85 5.64 -0.55 -1.28
CA LEU A 85 5.78 -1.29 -2.55
C LEU A 85 4.43 -1.59 -3.23
N SER A 86 3.32 -1.14 -2.65
CA SER A 86 1.98 -1.24 -3.22
C SER A 86 1.19 0.06 -3.01
N PRO A 87 0.24 0.40 -3.90
CA PRO A 87 -0.69 1.51 -3.67
C PRO A 87 -1.56 1.34 -2.42
N ALA A 88 -1.97 0.10 -2.13
CA ALA A 88 -2.80 -0.23 -0.97
C ALA A 88 -2.02 -0.02 0.34
N GLY A 89 -0.77 -0.45 0.40
CA GLY A 89 0.14 -0.21 1.52
C GLY A 89 0.38 1.27 1.75
N ALA A 90 0.55 2.06 0.68
CA ALA A 90 0.71 3.51 0.82
C ALA A 90 -0.55 4.17 1.42
N MET A 91 -1.74 3.70 1.04
CA MET A 91 -3.00 4.15 1.64
C MET A 91 -3.10 3.72 3.11
N LEU A 92 -2.75 2.48 3.43
CA LEU A 92 -2.78 1.94 4.79
C LEU A 92 -1.85 2.75 5.72
N GLU A 93 -0.62 2.99 5.30
CA GLU A 93 0.36 3.79 6.05
C GLU A 93 -0.13 5.23 6.25
N PHE A 94 -0.70 5.85 5.22
CA PHE A 94 -1.27 7.19 5.34
C PHE A 94 -2.41 7.25 6.36
N MET A 95 -3.35 6.31 6.30
CA MET A 95 -4.48 6.27 7.23
C MET A 95 -4.04 6.01 8.67
N ALA A 96 -3.07 5.12 8.89
CA ALA A 96 -2.55 4.80 10.23
C ALA A 96 -1.73 5.95 10.88
N HIS A 97 -1.31 6.93 10.08
CA HIS A 97 -0.64 8.15 10.53
C HIS A 97 -1.51 9.41 10.39
N LEU A 98 -2.76 9.26 9.93
CA LEU A 98 -3.66 10.39 9.78
C LEU A 98 -4.11 10.87 11.16
N GLU A 99 -3.73 12.11 11.50
CA GLU A 99 -4.20 12.79 12.69
C GLU A 99 -5.36 13.74 12.34
N GLY A 100 -6.53 13.51 12.93
CA GLY A 100 -7.69 14.37 12.74
C GLY A 100 -8.46 14.08 11.46
N ARG A 101 -8.80 15.13 10.70
CA ARG A 101 -9.66 15.01 9.51
C ARG A 101 -8.83 14.69 8.27
N THR A 102 -9.35 13.81 7.42
CA THR A 102 -8.78 13.54 6.09
C THR A 102 -8.65 14.85 5.30
N PRO A 103 -7.47 15.16 4.73
CA PRO A 103 -7.30 16.29 3.83
C PRO A 103 -8.24 16.21 2.64
N GLN A 104 -8.64 17.37 2.11
CA GLN A 104 -9.61 17.46 1.01
C GLN A 104 -9.06 16.91 -0.32
N SER A 105 -7.76 17.03 -0.54
CA SER A 105 -7.10 16.63 -1.78
C SER A 105 -5.86 15.80 -1.48
N LEU A 106 -5.90 14.53 -1.88
CA LEU A 106 -4.77 13.61 -1.76
C LEU A 106 -4.29 13.18 -3.14
N VAL A 107 -3.01 12.86 -3.22
CA VAL A 107 -2.35 12.36 -4.41
C VAL A 107 -1.59 11.08 -4.07
N LEU A 108 -1.81 10.04 -4.88
CA LEU A 108 -0.93 8.89 -5.00
C LEU A 108 0.25 9.28 -5.90
N ALA A 109 1.41 9.50 -5.29
CA ALA A 109 2.66 9.70 -5.98
C ALA A 109 3.33 8.35 -6.26
N VAL A 110 3.69 8.14 -7.52
CA VAL A 110 4.35 6.92 -8.01
C VAL A 110 5.72 7.29 -8.52
N ALA A 111 6.77 6.65 -7.98
CA ALA A 111 8.12 6.76 -8.49
C ALA A 111 8.67 5.38 -8.87
N SER A 112 9.76 5.36 -9.63
CA SER A 112 10.51 4.15 -9.94
C SER A 112 11.96 4.30 -9.52
N LEU A 113 12.57 3.22 -9.04
CA LEU A 113 14.01 3.12 -8.81
C LEU A 113 14.57 1.75 -9.25
N PRO A 114 15.89 1.63 -9.49
CA PRO A 114 16.51 0.39 -9.91
C PRO A 114 16.45 -0.69 -8.82
N VAL A 115 16.06 -1.92 -9.19
CA VAL A 115 15.94 -3.03 -8.23
C VAL A 115 17.28 -3.42 -7.63
N GLN A 116 18.36 -3.35 -8.41
CA GLN A 116 19.71 -3.70 -7.97
C GLN A 116 20.25 -2.77 -6.86
N ASP A 117 19.61 -1.63 -6.64
CA ASP A 117 20.03 -0.63 -5.67
C ASP A 117 19.17 -0.65 -4.39
N ILE A 118 18.52 -1.80 -4.15
CA ILE A 118 17.66 -2.05 -3.01
C ILE A 118 18.25 -3.20 -2.20
N LEU A 119 18.63 -2.92 -0.95
CA LEU A 119 18.95 -3.94 0.03
C LEU A 119 17.69 -4.37 0.77
N VAL A 120 17.73 -5.57 1.36
CA VAL A 120 16.63 -6.11 2.15
C VAL A 120 17.06 -6.23 3.60
N GLN A 121 16.27 -5.66 4.52
CA GLN A 121 16.43 -5.91 5.94
C GLN A 121 15.80 -7.26 6.30
N GLY A 122 16.63 -8.30 6.39
CA GLY A 122 16.18 -9.66 6.70
C GLY A 122 16.10 -9.98 8.18
N GLU A 123 16.94 -9.35 9.01
CA GLU A 123 16.99 -9.60 10.45
C GLU A 123 16.15 -8.57 11.19
N LEU A 124 15.16 -9.02 11.96
CA LEU A 124 14.23 -8.17 12.69
C LEU A 124 14.40 -8.38 14.19
N LEU A 125 14.46 -7.28 14.94
CA LEU A 125 14.49 -7.30 16.41
C LEU A 125 13.10 -7.64 16.93
N ALA A 126 12.98 -8.35 18.06
CA ALA A 126 11.70 -8.91 18.52
C ALA A 126 10.55 -7.89 18.72
N ASP A 127 10.87 -6.60 18.83
CA ASP A 127 9.94 -5.53 19.14
C ASP A 127 9.90 -4.43 18.05
N TRP A 128 10.42 -4.71 16.85
CA TRP A 128 10.56 -3.74 15.76
C TRP A 128 9.24 -3.04 15.34
N ASP A 129 8.11 -3.72 15.51
CA ASP A 129 6.78 -3.33 15.03
C ASP A 129 5.95 -2.51 16.05
N GLN A 130 6.38 -2.44 17.31
CA GLN A 130 5.58 -1.81 18.36
C GLN A 130 5.71 -0.26 18.37
N ARG A 131 4.81 0.40 19.10
CA ARG A 131 4.86 1.84 19.41
C ARG A 131 5.05 2.02 20.94
N PRO A 132 5.77 3.07 21.41
CA PRO A 132 6.47 4.10 20.63
C PRO A 132 7.66 3.52 19.83
N TYR A 133 8.14 4.28 18.83
CA TYR A 133 9.34 3.89 18.08
C TYR A 133 10.53 3.80 19.02
N ARG A 134 11.47 2.89 18.71
CA ARG A 134 12.60 2.55 19.57
C ARG A 134 13.91 2.88 18.90
N GLU A 135 14.80 3.50 19.66
CA GLU A 135 16.13 3.92 19.19
C GLU A 135 16.93 2.75 18.60
N HIS A 136 16.85 1.56 19.20
CA HIS A 136 17.57 0.38 18.71
C HIS A 136 17.03 -0.16 17.38
N VAL A 137 15.75 0.09 17.06
CA VAL A 137 15.17 -0.24 15.74
C VAL A 137 15.59 0.81 14.72
N GLN A 138 15.56 2.09 15.11
CA GLN A 138 16.04 3.19 14.27
C GLN A 138 17.53 3.09 13.93
N ALA A 139 18.34 2.54 14.85
CA ALA A 139 19.76 2.31 14.62
C ALA A 139 20.04 1.42 13.40
N ILE A 140 19.10 0.55 13.02
CA ILE A 140 19.21 -0.29 11.81
C ILE A 140 19.20 0.60 10.55
N GLY A 141 18.18 1.43 10.39
CA GLY A 141 18.08 2.32 9.24
C GLY A 141 19.13 3.44 9.28
N ASP A 142 19.49 3.95 10.46
CA ASP A 142 20.57 4.94 10.59
C ASP A 142 21.91 4.37 10.12
N THR A 143 22.22 3.13 10.50
CA THR A 143 23.44 2.44 10.06
C THR A 143 23.43 2.23 8.56
N TRP A 144 22.30 1.78 8.00
CA TRP A 144 22.13 1.63 6.56
C TRP A 144 22.30 2.98 5.83
N HIS A 145 21.62 4.02 6.28
CA HIS A 145 21.66 5.37 5.72
C HIS A 145 23.08 5.91 5.65
N LYS A 146 23.82 5.86 6.77
CA LYS A 146 25.22 6.31 6.86
C LYS A 146 26.18 5.45 6.03
N SER A 147 25.87 4.17 5.83
CA SER A 147 26.74 3.27 5.07
C SER A 147 26.80 3.61 3.58
N GLY A 148 25.74 4.23 3.03
CA GLY A 148 25.66 4.55 1.61
C GLY A 148 25.79 3.34 0.67
N LYS A 149 25.49 2.13 1.15
CA LYS A 149 25.66 0.87 0.39
C LYS A 149 24.59 0.64 -0.67
N SER A 150 23.45 1.29 -0.54
CA SER A 150 22.34 1.22 -1.49
C SER A 150 21.48 2.46 -1.42
N LEU A 151 20.79 2.76 -2.51
CA LEU A 151 19.80 3.83 -2.58
C LEU A 151 18.62 3.59 -1.63
N ALA A 152 18.18 2.34 -1.53
CA ALA A 152 17.00 1.98 -0.78
C ALA A 152 17.19 0.74 0.10
N LEU A 153 16.36 0.67 1.15
CA LEU A 153 16.24 -0.47 2.05
C LEU A 153 14.78 -0.92 2.11
N ARG A 154 14.52 -2.14 1.65
CA ARG A 154 13.23 -2.81 1.82
C ARG A 154 13.11 -3.30 3.26
N VAL A 155 12.00 -2.94 3.90
CA VAL A 155 11.68 -3.27 5.29
C VAL A 155 10.23 -3.80 5.36
N PRO A 156 9.89 -4.67 6.32
CA PRO A 156 8.51 -5.11 6.50
C PRO A 156 7.60 -3.95 6.92
N SER A 157 6.31 -4.00 6.53
CA SER A 157 5.30 -3.09 7.09
C SER A 157 4.83 -3.62 8.45
N ALA A 158 4.79 -2.75 9.45
CA ALA A 158 4.26 -3.09 10.77
C ALA A 158 2.72 -3.19 10.78
N LEU A 159 2.04 -2.63 9.76
CA LEU A 159 0.58 -2.64 9.64
C LEU A 159 0.07 -3.87 8.87
N CYS A 160 0.87 -4.38 7.94
CA CYS A 160 0.57 -5.56 7.15
C CYS A 160 1.87 -6.38 6.98
N PRO A 161 2.12 -7.40 7.83
CA PRO A 161 3.40 -8.13 7.85
C PRO A 161 3.78 -8.84 6.54
N ASP A 162 2.79 -9.16 5.70
CA ASP A 162 3.00 -9.76 4.37
C ASP A 162 3.34 -8.72 3.29
N GLU A 163 3.26 -7.42 3.62
CA GLU A 163 3.68 -6.32 2.77
C GLU A 163 5.01 -5.71 3.21
N CYS A 164 5.60 -4.93 2.32
CA CYS A 164 6.86 -4.25 2.58
C CYS A 164 6.78 -2.77 2.23
N ASN A 165 7.47 -2.00 3.05
CA ASN A 165 7.82 -0.62 2.79
C ASN A 165 9.25 -0.54 2.28
N VAL A 166 9.62 0.64 1.83
CA VAL A 166 10.96 0.96 1.37
C VAL A 166 11.37 2.30 1.95
N LEU A 167 12.56 2.33 2.53
CA LEU A 167 13.26 3.53 2.95
C LEU A 167 14.15 3.95 1.79
N ILE A 168 14.09 5.22 1.40
CA ILE A 168 14.91 5.77 0.32
C ILE A 168 15.83 6.83 0.94
N ASN A 169 17.13 6.70 0.69
CA ASN A 169 18.15 7.60 1.19
C ASN A 169 18.29 8.79 0.20
N PRO A 170 17.85 10.01 0.58
CA PRO A 170 17.97 11.18 -0.30
C PRO A 170 19.42 11.64 -0.51
N ASP A 171 20.33 11.28 0.39
CA ASP A 171 21.76 11.65 0.33
C ASP A 171 22.58 10.66 -0.51
N HIS A 172 21.99 9.55 -0.96
CA HIS A 172 22.69 8.55 -1.75
C HIS A 172 22.99 9.06 -3.17
N PRO A 173 24.20 8.84 -3.75
CA PRO A 173 24.53 9.36 -5.08
C PRO A 173 23.59 8.90 -6.21
N HIS A 174 23.03 7.70 -6.09
CA HIS A 174 22.06 7.18 -7.07
C HIS A 174 20.64 7.70 -6.87
N PHE A 175 20.38 8.57 -5.90
CA PHE A 175 19.05 9.18 -5.71
C PHE A 175 18.56 9.90 -6.98
N ALA A 176 19.48 10.49 -7.74
CA ALA A 176 19.20 11.08 -9.04
C ALA A 176 18.67 10.10 -10.11
N GLN A 177 18.80 8.79 -9.90
CA GLN A 177 18.26 7.75 -10.80
C GLN A 177 16.79 7.43 -10.52
N MET A 178 16.22 7.96 -9.42
CA MET A 178 14.81 7.84 -9.13
C MET A 178 14.01 8.75 -10.06
N VAL A 179 12.89 8.24 -10.58
CA VAL A 179 12.04 8.99 -11.50
C VAL A 179 10.61 8.96 -10.98
N VAL A 180 10.01 10.14 -10.77
CA VAL A 180 8.57 10.27 -10.51
C VAL A 180 7.83 9.98 -11.81
N ILE A 181 6.97 8.97 -11.80
CA ILE A 181 6.28 8.43 -12.97
C ILE A 181 4.89 9.04 -13.11
N ARG A 182 4.13 9.11 -12.01
CA ARG A 182 2.74 9.61 -12.00
C ARG A 182 2.42 10.30 -10.69
N LEU A 183 1.52 11.27 -10.77
CA LEU A 183 0.80 11.87 -9.65
C LEU A 183 -0.69 11.69 -9.95
N LEU A 184 -1.37 10.87 -9.16
CA LEU A 184 -2.77 10.50 -9.39
C LEU A 184 -3.64 11.02 -8.25
N PRO A 185 -4.66 11.86 -8.51
CA PRO A 185 -5.63 12.22 -7.47
C PRO A 185 -6.25 10.96 -6.88
N VAL A 186 -6.40 10.93 -5.55
CA VAL A 186 -7.02 9.81 -4.83
C VAL A 186 -7.90 10.33 -3.71
N THR A 187 -8.94 9.55 -3.39
CA THR A 187 -9.81 9.79 -2.24
C THR A 187 -9.75 8.59 -1.31
N VAL A 188 -9.85 8.85 -0.01
CA VAL A 188 -10.09 7.77 0.97
C VAL A 188 -11.56 7.37 0.82
N ASP A 189 -11.81 6.10 0.53
CA ASP A 189 -13.17 5.56 0.37
C ASP A 189 -13.92 5.62 1.72
N GLU A 190 -15.16 6.08 1.71
CA GLU A 190 -15.99 6.25 2.91
C GLU A 190 -16.30 4.94 3.64
N ARG A 191 -16.14 3.79 2.96
CA ARG A 191 -16.31 2.46 3.57
C ARG A 191 -15.14 2.10 4.49
N ILE A 192 -13.99 2.77 4.36
CA ILE A 192 -12.86 2.58 5.27
C ILE A 192 -13.20 3.29 6.58
N ARG A 193 -13.47 2.48 7.61
CA ARG A 193 -13.78 2.97 8.96
C ARG A 193 -12.49 3.04 9.76
N ILE A 194 -12.21 4.21 10.34
CA ILE A 194 -11.12 4.47 11.28
C ILE A 194 -11.71 4.48 12.70
#